data_AF-A0A9E1IIG9-F1
#
_entry.id   AF-A0A9E1IIG9-F1
#
_cell.length_a   1.000
_cell.length_b   1.000
_cell.length_c   1.000
_cell.angle_alpha   90.00
_cell.angle_beta   90.00
_cell.angle_gamma   90.00
#
_symmetry.space_group_name_H-M   'P 1'
#
loop_
_entity.id
_entity.type
_entity.pdbx_description
1 polymer ?
#
loop_
_entity_poly.entity_id
_entity_poly.type
_entity_poly.pdbx_seq_one_letter_code
_entity_poly.pdbx_strand_id
1 'polypeptide(L)'
;MMFWPMFLFAALAYSADRAEVDGLDVWIEEGQSPVIRGVLSGHGSYETTSGGTHIVLTESTLVIASDTVLLEVDRGNEFLNQALPQLEWKTDRTGIALLREYGAIYLSRGVTPPTVRFTNKADVEAFQQILPTESVVLVERELVLQRRAARALQLAHNELAKQEIILLAKSRRPAGRSYFDTVINWDSRMAPGIEHWRSEGRLEDSDAGRILQLADGPQIDAILRMEERGLWCNRSHTRSILTSVAAPGSSQHNSLLAIDVLPVNSPVVTDVMAKHGWYRTVKADQPHFTWLGLPEEELSQLGLKKVNIGGLHYWVPDF
;
A
#
# COMPACT_ATOMS: atom_id res chain seq x y z
N MET A 1 31.94 -23.96 40.10
CA MET A 1 31.15 -22.72 40.29
C MET A 1 31.62 -21.72 39.26
N MET A 2 30.86 -21.59 38.16
CA MET A 2 31.21 -20.73 37.02
C MET A 2 30.30 -19.50 37.11
N PHE A 3 30.87 -18.34 37.36
CA PHE A 3 30.17 -17.06 37.40
C PHE A 3 29.85 -16.61 35.96
N TRP A 4 28.57 -16.36 35.68
CA TRP A 4 28.11 -15.64 34.50
C TRP A 4 28.12 -14.13 34.78
N PRO A 5 28.57 -13.26 33.86
CA PRO A 5 28.35 -11.83 33.99
C PRO A 5 26.91 -11.49 33.57
N MET A 6 26.13 -10.89 34.47
CA MET A 6 24.89 -10.20 34.11
C MET A 6 25.25 -8.98 33.26
N PHE A 7 24.87 -9.01 31.98
CA PHE A 7 24.80 -7.78 31.19
C PHE A 7 23.61 -6.96 31.68
N LEU A 8 23.93 -5.82 32.32
CA LEU A 8 22.98 -4.74 32.58
C LEU A 8 22.59 -4.15 31.22
N PHE A 9 21.35 -4.38 30.77
CA PHE A 9 20.76 -3.57 29.71
C PHE A 9 20.46 -2.20 30.31
N ALA A 10 21.28 -1.20 29.98
CA ALA A 10 20.90 0.19 30.13
C ALA A 10 19.77 0.46 29.12
N ALA A 11 18.53 0.59 29.61
CA ALA A 11 17.46 1.17 28.83
C ALA A 11 17.82 2.65 28.59
N LEU A 12 18.31 2.96 27.39
CA LEU A 12 18.26 4.32 26.87
C LEU A 12 16.78 4.69 26.79
N ALA A 13 16.34 5.55 27.71
CA ALA A 13 15.02 6.15 27.65
C ALA A 13 14.97 7.05 26.40
N TYR A 14 14.41 6.53 25.32
CA TYR A 14 14.05 7.29 24.14
C TYR A 14 12.81 8.11 24.51
N SER A 15 12.88 9.45 24.48
CA SER A 15 11.69 10.28 24.71
C SER A 15 10.87 10.30 23.43
N ALA A 16 9.96 9.33 23.28
CA ALA A 16 8.88 9.46 22.34
C ALA A 16 7.77 10.31 22.99
N ASP A 17 7.40 11.40 22.34
CA ASP A 17 6.19 12.13 22.73
C ASP A 17 5.00 11.33 22.22
N ARG A 18 4.29 10.68 23.16
CA ARG A 18 3.03 9.98 22.87
C ARG A 18 1.88 10.85 23.35
N ALA A 19 0.96 11.15 22.43
CA ALA A 19 -0.28 11.82 22.74
C ALA A 19 -1.45 10.89 22.36
N GLU A 20 -2.38 10.71 23.30
CA GLU A 20 -3.67 10.11 23.01
C GLU A 20 -4.68 11.24 22.90
N VAL A 21 -5.31 11.38 21.73
CA VAL A 21 -6.28 12.44 21.45
C VAL A 21 -7.54 11.80 20.89
N ASP A 22 -8.60 11.73 21.69
CA ASP A 22 -9.92 11.21 21.30
C ASP A 22 -9.91 9.82 20.60
N GLY A 23 -9.08 8.89 21.06
CA GLY A 23 -8.96 7.56 20.45
C GLY A 23 -8.04 7.49 19.22
N LEU A 24 -7.37 8.61 18.89
CA LEU A 24 -6.21 8.65 18.02
C LEU A 24 -4.94 8.56 18.87
N ASP A 25 -4.19 7.47 18.70
CA ASP A 25 -2.84 7.35 19.20
C ASP A 25 -1.90 8.02 18.19
N VAL A 26 -1.20 9.06 18.63
CA VAL A 26 -0.14 9.73 17.85
C VAL A 26 1.16 9.59 18.62
N TRP A 27 2.18 9.07 17.97
CA TRP A 27 3.52 8.98 18.55
C TRP A 27 4.56 9.57 17.60
N ILE A 28 5.47 10.34 18.19
CA ILE A 28 6.56 11.01 17.49
C ILE A 28 7.86 10.61 18.15
N GLU A 29 8.72 9.96 17.37
CA GLU A 29 10.11 9.75 17.71
C GLU A 29 10.95 10.94 17.21
N GLU A 30 11.92 11.38 18.00
CA GLU A 30 12.75 12.55 17.66
C GLU A 30 13.43 12.35 16.27
N GLY A 31 13.18 13.29 15.35
CA GLY A 31 13.70 13.24 13.98
C GLY A 31 13.01 12.23 13.05
N GLN A 32 11.88 11.64 13.45
CA GLN A 32 11.04 10.78 12.61
C GLN A 32 9.70 11.45 12.28
N SER A 33 9.06 10.99 11.20
CA SER A 33 7.69 11.41 10.89
C SER A 33 6.68 10.82 11.87
N PRO A 34 5.58 11.53 12.18
CA PRO A 34 4.55 11.03 13.09
C PRO A 34 3.95 9.73 12.58
N VAL A 35 3.69 8.83 13.52
CA VAL A 35 2.95 7.62 13.26
C VAL A 35 1.60 7.71 13.95
N ILE A 36 0.56 7.31 13.23
CA ILE A 36 -0.83 7.45 13.67
C ILE A 36 -1.53 6.10 13.61
N ARG A 37 -2.35 5.83 14.62
CA ARG A 37 -3.31 4.72 14.68
C ARG A 37 -4.56 5.12 15.45
N GLY A 38 -5.70 4.57 15.07
CA GLY A 38 -6.98 4.85 15.74
C GLY A 38 -8.05 5.36 14.79
N VAL A 39 -9.00 6.15 15.30
CA VAL A 39 -10.10 6.73 14.52
C VAL A 39 -9.95 8.27 14.52
N LEU A 40 -10.12 8.94 13.38
CA LEU A 40 -9.99 10.41 13.29
C LEU A 40 -11.22 11.14 13.84
N SER A 41 -12.34 10.44 14.05
CA SER A 41 -13.57 10.98 14.61
C SER A 41 -13.46 11.16 16.13
N GLY A 42 -13.45 12.41 16.60
CA GLY A 42 -13.38 12.79 18.01
C GLY A 42 -13.77 14.25 18.22
N HIS A 43 -13.86 14.71 19.46
CA HIS A 43 -14.23 16.10 19.81
C HIS A 43 -13.09 16.79 20.56
N GLY A 44 -12.41 17.74 19.90
CA GLY A 44 -11.35 18.52 20.53
C GLY A 44 -10.38 19.12 19.53
N SER A 45 -9.62 20.11 19.98
CA SER A 45 -8.49 20.68 19.27
C SER A 45 -7.19 20.33 19.99
N TYR A 46 -6.18 19.88 19.24
CA TYR A 46 -4.87 19.55 19.76
C TYR A 46 -3.80 20.15 18.87
N GLU A 47 -2.76 20.72 19.47
CA GLU A 47 -1.63 21.29 18.77
C GLU A 47 -0.35 20.84 19.47
N THR A 48 0.57 20.25 18.72
CA THR A 48 1.89 19.89 19.23
C THR A 48 2.95 20.12 18.18
N THR A 49 4.16 20.37 18.65
CA THR A 49 5.34 20.45 17.80
C THR A 49 6.41 19.55 18.40
N SER A 50 6.85 18.55 17.64
CA SER A 50 7.94 17.67 18.05
C SER A 50 8.81 17.34 16.83
N GLY A 51 10.14 17.42 16.99
CA GLY A 51 11.10 17.13 15.92
C GLY A 51 10.94 17.95 14.63
N GLY A 52 10.44 19.19 14.71
CA GLY A 52 10.18 20.03 13.53
C GLY A 52 8.89 19.68 12.76
N THR A 53 8.10 18.74 13.28
CA THR A 53 6.75 18.45 12.76
C THR A 53 5.70 19.06 13.68
N HIS A 54 4.85 19.87 13.09
CA HIS A 54 3.70 20.53 13.69
C HIS A 54 2.44 19.72 13.37
N ILE A 55 1.75 19.25 14.40
CA ILE A 55 0.48 18.53 14.25
C ILE A 55 -0.62 19.39 14.86
N VAL A 56 -1.63 19.70 14.05
CA VAL A 56 -2.84 20.40 14.47
C VAL A 56 -4.02 19.50 14.18
N LEU A 57 -4.72 19.07 15.22
CA LEU A 57 -6.05 18.50 15.10
C LEU A 57 -7.04 19.61 15.42
N THR A 58 -7.89 19.98 14.47
CA THR A 58 -9.02 20.91 14.67
C THR A 58 -10.31 20.11 14.83
N GLU A 59 -11.45 20.79 15.00
CA GLU A 59 -12.75 20.10 15.02
C GLU A 59 -13.07 19.36 13.70
N SER A 60 -12.51 19.81 12.57
CA SER A 60 -12.84 19.27 11.24
C SER A 60 -11.65 18.69 10.48
N THR A 61 -10.42 19.00 10.86
CA THR A 61 -9.22 18.62 10.09
C THR A 61 -8.10 18.10 10.96
N LEU A 62 -7.34 17.14 10.44
CA LEU A 62 -6.00 16.80 10.89
C LEU A 62 -5.01 17.44 9.92
N VAL A 63 -4.16 18.32 10.44
CA VAL A 63 -3.03 18.91 9.74
C VAL A 63 -1.74 18.36 10.33
N ILE A 64 -0.87 17.84 9.48
CA ILE A 64 0.49 17.47 9.83
C ILE A 64 1.40 18.25 8.89
N ALA A 65 2.11 19.23 9.45
CA ALA A 65 2.99 20.12 8.74
C ALA A 65 4.44 19.92 9.22
N SER A 66 5.33 19.52 8.32
CA SER A 66 6.77 19.58 8.50
C SER A 66 7.39 20.38 7.37
N ASP A 67 8.70 20.63 7.43
CA ASP A 67 9.46 21.33 6.38
C ASP A 67 9.28 20.72 4.97
N THR A 68 8.81 19.48 4.86
CA THR A 68 8.68 18.77 3.58
C THR A 68 7.33 18.12 3.32
N VAL A 69 6.41 18.12 4.30
CA VAL A 69 5.11 17.45 4.18
C VAL A 69 4.05 18.34 4.79
N LEU A 70 3.06 18.73 3.98
CA LEU A 70 1.78 19.22 4.48
C LEU A 70 0.73 18.16 4.13
N LEU A 71 0.24 17.49 5.17
CA LEU A 71 -0.93 16.62 5.08
C LEU A 71 -2.08 17.36 5.73
N GLU A 72 -3.16 17.56 4.97
CA GLU A 72 -4.44 18.02 5.50
C GLU A 72 -5.48 16.96 5.15
N VAL A 73 -6.17 16.46 6.17
CA VAL A 73 -7.16 15.40 6.07
C VAL A 73 -8.40 15.83 6.82
N ASP A 74 -9.56 15.70 6.18
CA ASP A 74 -10.85 15.84 6.85
C ASP A 74 -10.99 14.78 7.95
N ARG A 75 -11.36 15.15 9.18
CA ARG A 75 -11.62 14.18 10.27
C ARG A 75 -12.79 13.24 9.94
N GLY A 76 -13.67 13.67 9.04
CA GLY A 76 -14.71 12.85 8.42
C GLY A 76 -14.23 12.01 7.23
N ASN A 77 -12.92 11.90 6.97
CA ASN A 77 -12.40 11.03 5.92
C ASN A 77 -12.70 9.56 6.27
N GLU A 78 -13.76 9.05 5.67
CA GLU A 78 -14.30 7.73 5.96
C GLU A 78 -13.29 6.62 5.65
N PHE A 79 -12.51 6.75 4.58
CA PHE A 79 -11.49 5.76 4.25
C PHE A 79 -10.45 5.62 5.38
N LEU A 80 -9.90 6.75 5.84
CA LEU A 80 -8.91 6.74 6.90
C LEU A 80 -9.50 6.29 8.24
N ASN A 81 -10.75 6.65 8.54
CA ASN A 81 -11.45 6.14 9.72
C ASN A 81 -11.58 4.61 9.73
N GLN A 82 -11.76 4.00 8.56
CA GLN A 82 -11.84 2.54 8.43
C GLN A 82 -10.46 1.86 8.36
N ALA A 83 -9.47 2.54 7.77
CA ALA A 83 -8.13 1.97 7.54
C ALA A 83 -7.19 2.08 8.77
N LEU A 84 -7.15 3.23 9.44
CA LEU A 84 -6.20 3.51 10.53
C LEU A 84 -6.31 2.59 11.76
N PRO A 85 -7.48 2.04 12.13
CA PRO A 85 -7.54 1.05 13.21
C PRO A 85 -6.72 -0.22 12.92
N GLN A 86 -6.51 -0.54 11.64
CA GLN A 86 -5.81 -1.74 11.17
C GLN A 86 -4.36 -1.48 10.76
N LEU A 87 -3.92 -0.22 10.82
CA LEU A 87 -2.70 0.25 10.19
C LEU A 87 -1.91 1.18 11.13
N GLU A 88 -0.63 0.91 11.29
CA GLU A 88 0.33 1.90 11.77
C GLU A 88 0.80 2.74 10.58
N TRP A 89 0.25 3.96 10.49
CA TRP A 89 0.48 4.83 9.34
C TRP A 89 1.59 5.84 9.62
N LYS A 90 2.70 5.72 8.90
CA LYS A 90 3.68 6.80 8.78
C LYS A 90 3.10 7.90 7.89
N THR A 91 2.89 9.07 8.48
CA THR A 91 2.27 10.23 7.80
C THR A 91 3.23 11.00 6.92
N ASP A 92 4.40 10.43 6.64
CA ASP A 92 5.33 10.98 5.66
C ASP A 92 4.74 10.97 4.25
N ARG A 93 5.36 11.75 3.36
CA ARG A 93 4.90 11.90 1.98
C ARG A 93 4.78 10.56 1.24
N THR A 94 5.71 9.66 1.50
CA THR A 94 5.78 8.35 0.88
C THR A 94 4.62 7.49 1.37
N GLY A 95 4.37 7.44 2.68
CA GLY A 95 3.24 6.75 3.29
C GLY A 95 1.90 7.24 2.74
N ILE A 96 1.71 8.55 2.59
CA ILE A 96 0.50 9.12 1.97
C ILE A 96 0.36 8.68 0.51
N ALA A 97 1.43 8.77 -0.28
CA ALA A 97 1.40 8.38 -1.69
C ALA A 97 1.07 6.89 -1.87
N LEU A 98 1.68 6.03 -1.06
CA LEU A 98 1.42 4.58 -1.08
C LEU A 98 0.01 4.24 -0.61
N LEU A 99 -0.49 4.92 0.44
CA LEU A 99 -1.84 4.70 0.94
C LEU A 99 -2.90 5.15 -0.07
N ARG A 100 -2.66 6.23 -0.81
CA ARG A 100 -3.52 6.67 -1.93
C ARG A 100 -3.59 5.67 -3.08
N GLU A 101 -2.48 5.01 -3.41
CA GLU A 101 -2.42 4.10 -4.56
C GLU A 101 -2.82 2.66 -4.21
N TYR A 102 -2.52 2.19 -3.00
CA TYR A 102 -2.68 0.78 -2.61
C TYR A 102 -3.56 0.57 -1.37
N GLY A 103 -4.08 1.64 -0.76
CA GLY A 103 -4.73 1.59 0.55
C GLY A 103 -6.08 0.89 0.61
N ALA A 104 -6.76 0.67 -0.52
CA ALA A 104 -8.06 -0.01 -0.51
C ALA A 104 -8.00 -1.40 0.16
N ILE A 105 -6.83 -2.05 0.16
CA ILE A 105 -6.61 -3.32 0.85
C ILE A 105 -6.92 -3.28 2.34
N TYR A 106 -6.78 -2.12 3.01
CA TYR A 106 -7.05 -1.96 4.44
C TYR A 106 -8.55 -2.07 4.80
N LEU A 107 -9.42 -2.06 3.79
CA LEU A 107 -10.85 -2.33 3.97
C LEU A 107 -11.20 -3.82 3.81
N SER A 108 -10.21 -4.67 3.52
CA SER A 108 -10.46 -6.09 3.28
C SER A 108 -10.97 -6.80 4.54
N ARG A 109 -11.90 -7.75 4.36
CA ARG A 109 -12.32 -8.72 5.39
C ARG A 109 -11.29 -9.83 5.64
N GLY A 110 -10.13 -9.76 4.97
CA GLY A 110 -8.96 -10.60 5.22
C GLY A 110 -8.05 -10.01 6.31
N VAL A 111 -6.90 -10.64 6.52
CA VAL A 111 -5.85 -10.07 7.38
C VAL A 111 -5.04 -9.08 6.55
N THR A 112 -5.02 -7.81 6.92
CA THR A 112 -4.30 -6.75 6.20
C THR A 112 -2.87 -6.58 6.74
N PRO A 113 -1.93 -6.03 5.94
CA PRO A 113 -0.63 -5.63 6.46
C PRO A 113 -0.77 -4.70 7.68
N PRO A 114 0.15 -4.75 8.66
CA PRO A 114 0.11 -3.85 9.81
C PRO A 114 0.65 -2.44 9.49
N THR A 115 1.35 -2.27 8.37
CA THR A 115 1.97 -1.01 7.94
C THR A 115 1.73 -0.79 6.43
N VAL A 116 1.80 0.47 5.97
CA VAL A 116 1.64 0.83 4.54
C VAL A 116 2.66 0.11 3.65
N ARG A 117 3.82 -0.20 4.23
CA ARG A 117 4.95 -0.83 3.56
C ARG A 117 5.70 -1.70 4.56
N PHE A 118 5.93 -2.96 4.22
CA PHE A 118 6.88 -3.81 4.93
C PHE A 118 8.30 -3.25 4.74
N THR A 119 9.15 -3.30 5.77
CA THR A 119 10.49 -2.70 5.70
C THR A 119 11.45 -3.61 4.96
N ASN A 120 11.26 -4.92 5.09
CA ASN A 120 12.20 -5.91 4.59
C ASN A 120 11.52 -7.27 4.32
N LYS A 121 12.34 -8.23 3.87
CA LYS A 121 11.93 -9.62 3.60
C LYS A 121 11.37 -10.34 4.83
N ALA A 122 12.02 -10.22 5.99
CA ALA A 122 11.61 -10.91 7.21
C ALA A 122 10.22 -10.46 7.65
N ASP A 123 9.87 -9.18 7.51
CA ASP A 123 8.55 -8.67 7.85
C ASP A 123 7.45 -9.29 6.96
N VAL A 124 7.69 -9.39 5.64
CA VAL A 124 6.74 -10.03 4.71
C VAL A 124 6.59 -11.51 5.02
N GLU A 125 7.70 -12.21 5.29
CA GLU A 125 7.67 -13.64 5.61
C GLU A 125 6.97 -13.91 6.94
N ALA A 126 7.27 -13.13 7.98
CA ALA A 126 6.61 -13.24 9.28
C ALA A 126 5.10 -12.97 9.16
N PHE A 127 4.71 -11.97 8.38
CA PHE A 127 3.31 -11.69 8.08
C PHE A 127 2.65 -12.85 7.34
N GLN A 128 3.25 -13.36 6.27
CA GLN A 128 2.67 -14.44 5.46
C GLN A 128 2.58 -15.77 6.21
N GLN A 129 3.51 -16.06 7.12
CA GLN A 129 3.54 -17.30 7.91
C GLN A 129 2.33 -17.44 8.84
N ILE A 130 1.76 -16.33 9.33
CA ILE A 130 0.60 -16.37 10.23
C ILE A 130 -0.74 -16.41 9.49
N LEU A 131 -0.74 -16.25 8.16
CA LEU A 131 -1.98 -16.16 7.40
C LEU A 131 -2.64 -17.54 7.26
N PRO A 132 -3.97 -17.64 7.48
CA PRO A 132 -4.71 -18.80 7.03
C PRO A 132 -4.76 -18.78 5.51
N THR A 133 -4.01 -19.68 4.86
CA THR A 133 -3.94 -19.78 3.40
C THR A 133 -4.71 -21.00 2.87
N GLU A 134 -5.02 -20.96 1.57
CA GLU A 134 -5.56 -22.08 0.80
C GLU A 134 -5.07 -21.95 -0.65
N SER A 135 -4.80 -23.10 -1.29
CA SER A 135 -4.45 -23.17 -2.69
C SER A 135 -5.68 -23.15 -3.58
N VAL A 136 -5.60 -22.46 -4.72
CA VAL A 136 -6.63 -22.43 -5.76
C VAL A 136 -5.96 -22.62 -7.11
N VAL A 137 -6.56 -23.44 -7.98
CA VAL A 137 -5.99 -23.76 -9.30
C VAL A 137 -6.75 -23.01 -10.39
N LEU A 138 -6.07 -22.11 -11.08
CA LEU A 138 -6.57 -21.48 -12.31
C LEU A 138 -5.79 -22.04 -13.50
N VAL A 139 -6.42 -22.96 -14.24
CA VAL A 139 -5.86 -23.58 -15.46
C VAL A 139 -4.39 -24.00 -15.29
N GLU A 140 -4.19 -25.14 -14.62
CA GLU A 140 -2.88 -25.75 -14.34
C GLU A 140 -1.92 -24.90 -13.48
N ARG A 141 -2.36 -23.72 -13.01
CA ARG A 141 -1.56 -22.88 -12.11
C ARG A 141 -2.15 -22.90 -10.72
N GLU A 142 -1.41 -23.49 -9.80
CA GLU A 142 -1.68 -23.39 -8.38
C GLU A 142 -1.27 -22.02 -7.85
N LEU A 143 -2.18 -21.37 -7.14
CA LEU A 143 -2.03 -20.07 -6.52
C LEU A 143 -2.28 -20.21 -5.03
N VAL A 144 -1.49 -19.53 -4.21
CA VAL A 144 -1.71 -19.47 -2.76
C VAL A 144 -2.23 -18.08 -2.41
N LEU A 145 -3.41 -18.04 -1.81
CA LEU A 145 -4.07 -16.82 -1.33
C LEU A 145 -4.49 -17.01 0.13
N GLN A 146 -4.90 -15.94 0.79
CA GLN A 146 -5.63 -16.09 2.05
C GLN A 146 -6.88 -16.94 1.82
N ARG A 147 -7.21 -17.83 2.76
CA ARG A 147 -8.25 -18.85 2.64
C ARG A 147 -9.59 -18.30 2.12
N ARG A 148 -10.03 -17.16 2.65
CA ARG A 148 -11.31 -16.54 2.24
C ARG A 148 -11.24 -16.00 0.81
N ALA A 149 -10.14 -15.35 0.45
CA ALA A 149 -9.89 -14.87 -0.91
C ALA A 149 -9.79 -16.05 -1.90
N ALA A 150 -9.04 -17.10 -1.58
CA ALA A 150 -8.92 -18.31 -2.40
C ALA A 150 -10.29 -18.92 -2.73
N ARG A 151 -11.15 -19.09 -1.71
CA ARG A 151 -12.52 -19.61 -1.88
C ARG A 151 -13.38 -18.69 -2.73
N ALA A 152 -13.31 -17.38 -2.51
CA ALA A 152 -14.03 -16.40 -3.31
C ALA A 152 -13.59 -16.44 -4.79
N LEU A 153 -12.28 -16.59 -5.04
CA LEU A 153 -11.76 -16.75 -6.39
C LEU A 153 -12.23 -18.05 -7.05
N GLN A 154 -12.24 -19.16 -6.30
CA GLN A 154 -12.77 -20.43 -6.81
C GLN A 154 -14.27 -20.32 -7.16
N LEU A 155 -15.06 -19.64 -6.34
CA LEU A 155 -16.47 -19.39 -6.62
C LEU A 155 -16.66 -18.53 -7.88
N ALA A 156 -15.90 -17.44 -8.02
CA ALA A 156 -15.92 -16.59 -9.21
C ALA A 156 -15.51 -17.38 -10.46
N HIS A 157 -14.45 -18.18 -10.38
CA HIS A 157 -14.00 -19.04 -11.47
C HIS A 157 -15.08 -20.05 -11.89
N ASN A 158 -15.71 -20.72 -10.92
CA ASN A 158 -16.78 -21.69 -11.19
C ASN A 158 -18.03 -21.03 -11.81
N GLU A 159 -18.35 -19.80 -11.42
CA GLU A 159 -19.47 -19.04 -11.99
C GLU A 159 -19.18 -18.59 -13.43
N LEU A 160 -17.96 -18.13 -13.71
CA LEU A 160 -17.52 -17.79 -15.06
C LEU A 160 -17.48 -19.01 -15.99
N ALA A 161 -17.05 -20.17 -15.47
CA ALA A 161 -16.99 -21.41 -16.23
C ALA A 161 -18.38 -21.88 -16.72
N LYS A 162 -19.46 -21.60 -15.96
CA LYS A 162 -20.84 -21.87 -16.39
C LYS A 162 -21.26 -21.02 -17.60
N GLN A 163 -20.56 -19.92 -17.85
CA GLN A 163 -20.75 -19.03 -18.99
C GLN A 163 -19.66 -19.25 -20.05
N GLU A 164 -18.93 -20.37 -19.98
CA GLU A 164 -17.82 -20.72 -20.88
C GLU A 164 -16.67 -19.69 -20.87
N ILE A 165 -16.58 -18.87 -19.82
CA ILE A 165 -15.49 -17.91 -19.62
C ILE A 165 -14.43 -18.55 -18.72
N ILE A 166 -13.22 -18.65 -19.23
CA ILE A 166 -12.08 -19.20 -18.49
C ILE A 166 -11.27 -18.06 -17.89
N LEU A 167 -11.18 -18.03 -16.56
CA LEU A 167 -10.28 -17.14 -15.85
C LEU A 167 -8.85 -17.71 -15.86
N LEU A 168 -7.90 -16.95 -16.40
CA LEU A 168 -6.50 -17.34 -16.53
C LEU A 168 -5.62 -16.47 -15.65
N ALA A 169 -4.59 -17.08 -15.05
CA ALA A 169 -3.54 -16.35 -14.37
C ALA A 169 -2.65 -15.59 -15.37
N LYS A 170 -2.46 -14.27 -15.16
CA LYS A 170 -1.78 -13.38 -16.13
C LYS A 170 -0.28 -13.66 -16.30
N SER A 171 0.38 -14.14 -15.24
CA SER A 171 1.84 -14.25 -15.15
C SER A 171 2.25 -15.53 -14.40
N ARG A 172 3.57 -15.79 -14.34
CA ARG A 172 4.13 -16.93 -13.58
C ARG A 172 3.90 -16.81 -12.07
N ARG A 173 3.78 -15.58 -11.55
CA ARG A 173 3.46 -15.29 -10.14
C ARG A 173 2.32 -14.29 -10.10
N PRO A 174 1.11 -14.75 -10.44
CA PRO A 174 -0.06 -13.90 -10.60
C PRO A 174 -0.70 -13.59 -9.25
N ALA A 175 -0.36 -14.32 -8.20
CA ALA A 175 -0.81 -14.12 -6.82
C ALA A 175 0.39 -14.39 -5.91
N GLY A 176 0.42 -13.72 -4.76
CA GLY A 176 1.47 -13.89 -3.77
C GLY A 176 2.84 -13.41 -4.25
N ARG A 177 3.39 -12.41 -3.57
CA ARG A 177 4.76 -11.93 -3.85
C ARG A 177 5.58 -11.89 -2.57
N SER A 178 6.85 -12.27 -2.71
CA SER A 178 7.85 -12.01 -1.68
C SER A 178 8.23 -10.52 -1.70
N TYR A 179 8.93 -10.08 -0.66
CA TYR A 179 9.55 -8.74 -0.67
C TYR A 179 10.52 -8.58 -1.85
N PHE A 180 11.34 -9.59 -2.12
CA PHE A 180 12.33 -9.56 -3.20
C PHE A 180 11.69 -9.39 -4.59
N ASP A 181 10.53 -10.00 -4.82
CA ASP A 181 9.80 -9.81 -6.07
C ASP A 181 9.35 -8.35 -6.26
N THR A 182 9.02 -7.65 -5.18
CA THR A 182 8.67 -6.22 -5.25
C THR A 182 9.87 -5.35 -5.54
N VAL A 183 11.05 -5.68 -5.00
CA VAL A 183 12.32 -4.99 -5.32
C VAL A 183 12.67 -5.17 -6.80
N ILE A 184 12.66 -6.41 -7.32
CA ILE A 184 12.93 -6.65 -8.75
C ILE A 184 11.97 -5.85 -9.65
N ASN A 185 10.68 -5.87 -9.33
CA ASN A 185 9.69 -5.16 -10.13
C ASN A 185 9.91 -3.65 -10.07
N TRP A 186 10.19 -3.09 -8.89
CA TRP A 186 10.53 -1.69 -8.71
C TRP A 186 11.74 -1.28 -9.54
N ASP A 187 12.85 -2.02 -9.43
CA ASP A 187 14.09 -1.77 -10.15
C ASP A 187 13.92 -1.81 -11.66
N SER A 188 13.04 -2.70 -12.16
CA SER A 188 12.72 -2.79 -13.59
C SER A 188 12.09 -1.52 -14.17
N ARG A 189 11.66 -0.58 -13.33
CA ARG A 189 11.10 0.74 -13.72
C ARG A 189 12.03 1.87 -13.35
N MET A 190 12.49 1.84 -12.10
CA MET A 190 13.32 2.88 -11.53
C MET A 190 14.62 3.03 -12.32
N ALA A 191 15.38 1.95 -12.54
CA ALA A 191 16.68 2.06 -13.19
C ALA A 191 16.58 2.59 -14.64
N PRO A 192 15.66 2.08 -15.50
CA PRO A 192 15.43 2.68 -16.82
C PRO A 192 14.96 4.14 -16.76
N GLY A 193 14.13 4.51 -15.79
CA GLY A 193 13.66 5.89 -15.61
C GLY A 193 14.80 6.85 -15.23
N ILE A 194 15.67 6.45 -14.30
CA ILE A 194 16.87 7.19 -13.93
C ILE A 194 17.78 7.37 -15.15
N GLU A 195 18.04 6.29 -15.89
CA GLU A 195 18.90 6.34 -17.07
C GLU A 195 18.34 7.27 -18.16
N HIS A 196 17.02 7.21 -18.39
CA HIS A 196 16.36 8.13 -19.30
C HIS A 196 16.64 9.59 -18.92
N TRP A 197 16.34 10.00 -17.69
CA TRP A 197 16.52 11.39 -17.28
C TRP A 197 17.99 11.82 -17.20
N ARG A 198 18.90 10.88 -16.92
CA ARG A 198 20.35 11.10 -16.99
C ARG A 198 20.81 11.40 -18.42
N SER A 199 20.39 10.58 -19.39
CA SER A 199 20.71 10.77 -20.81
C SER A 199 20.09 12.03 -21.43
N GLU A 200 18.94 12.47 -20.94
CA GLU A 200 18.31 13.75 -21.29
C GLU A 200 18.99 14.96 -20.60
N GLY A 201 19.99 14.74 -19.76
CA GLY A 201 20.69 15.80 -19.02
C GLY A 201 19.84 16.49 -17.96
N ARG A 202 18.71 15.88 -17.56
CA ARG A 202 17.78 16.41 -16.56
C ARG A 202 18.01 15.87 -15.15
N LEU A 203 18.89 14.89 -15.01
CA LEU A 203 19.37 14.31 -13.76
C LEU A 203 20.90 14.19 -13.80
N GLU A 204 21.59 14.74 -12.80
CA GLU A 204 23.06 14.68 -12.73
C GLU A 204 23.55 13.25 -12.46
N ASP A 205 24.72 12.88 -13.01
CA ASP A 205 25.32 11.56 -12.81
C ASP A 205 25.57 11.25 -11.32
N SER A 206 25.94 12.26 -10.54
CA SER A 206 26.15 12.18 -9.08
C SER A 206 24.85 11.82 -8.35
N ASP A 207 23.74 12.46 -8.69
CA ASP A 207 22.43 12.20 -8.12
C ASP A 207 21.87 10.84 -8.56
N ALA A 208 22.00 10.49 -9.83
CA ALA A 208 21.62 9.18 -10.34
C ALA A 208 22.37 8.05 -9.61
N GLY A 209 23.69 8.18 -9.50
CA GLY A 209 24.53 7.23 -8.77
C GLY A 209 24.17 7.12 -7.30
N ARG A 210 23.88 8.25 -6.64
CA ARG A 210 23.44 8.28 -5.24
C ARG A 210 22.11 7.55 -5.05
N ILE A 211 21.09 7.84 -5.87
CA ILE A 211 19.75 7.24 -5.75
C ILE A 211 19.81 5.73 -5.90
N LEU A 212 20.56 5.23 -6.89
CA LEU A 212 20.71 3.78 -7.15
C LEU A 212 21.37 3.01 -6.00
N GLN A 213 22.08 3.69 -5.10
CA GLN A 213 22.77 3.07 -3.95
C GLN A 213 21.98 3.20 -2.64
N LEU A 214 20.87 3.93 -2.63
CA LEU A 214 20.04 4.07 -1.44
C LEU A 214 19.37 2.74 -1.07
N ALA A 215 19.19 2.51 0.22
CA ALA A 215 18.30 1.46 0.71
C ALA A 215 16.84 1.75 0.30
N ASP A 216 16.01 0.71 0.21
CA ASP A 216 14.67 0.77 -0.38
C ASP A 216 13.81 1.94 0.14
N GLY A 217 13.73 2.16 1.45
CA GLY A 217 12.94 3.25 2.04
C GLY A 217 13.36 4.64 1.52
N PRO A 218 14.61 5.06 1.79
CA PRO A 218 15.15 6.31 1.24
C PRO A 218 15.13 6.38 -0.30
N GLN A 219 15.30 5.26 -0.99
CA GLN A 219 15.25 5.20 -2.45
C GLN A 219 13.85 5.52 -2.98
N ILE A 220 12.80 4.96 -2.38
CA ILE A 220 11.41 5.25 -2.73
C ILE A 220 11.14 6.75 -2.57
N ASP A 221 11.50 7.32 -1.42
CA ASP A 221 11.31 8.76 -1.16
C ASP A 221 12.05 9.62 -2.18
N ALA A 222 13.30 9.28 -2.49
CA ALA A 222 14.11 10.00 -3.48
C ALA A 222 13.48 9.93 -4.89
N ILE A 223 12.95 8.77 -5.29
CA ILE A 223 12.25 8.63 -6.57
C ILE A 223 10.98 9.46 -6.59
N LEU A 224 10.15 9.41 -5.55
CA LEU A 224 8.93 10.20 -5.51
C LEU A 224 9.26 11.71 -5.56
N ARG A 225 10.29 12.18 -4.85
CA ARG A 225 10.78 13.58 -4.93
C ARG A 225 11.25 13.96 -6.33
N MET A 226 11.93 13.04 -6.99
CA MET A 226 12.34 13.22 -8.39
C MET A 226 11.11 13.36 -9.30
N GLU A 227 10.10 12.52 -9.12
CA GLU A 227 8.87 12.53 -9.91
C GLU A 227 8.06 13.83 -9.78
N GLU A 228 8.05 14.47 -8.60
CA GLU A 228 7.44 15.80 -8.41
C GLU A 228 8.06 16.90 -9.27
N ARG A 229 9.33 16.73 -9.65
CA ARG A 229 10.03 17.64 -10.57
C ARG A 229 9.73 17.31 -12.05
N GLY A 230 8.76 16.44 -12.30
CA GLY A 230 8.37 15.99 -13.64
C GLY A 230 9.34 14.97 -14.24
N LEU A 231 10.11 14.27 -13.41
CA LEU A 231 11.07 13.24 -13.83
C LEU A 231 10.50 11.86 -13.49
N TRP A 232 9.52 11.44 -14.28
CA TRP A 232 8.70 10.26 -14.06
C TRP A 232 9.41 8.94 -14.43
N CYS A 233 9.33 7.93 -13.56
CA CYS A 233 9.98 6.62 -13.76
C CYS A 233 9.04 5.53 -14.29
N ASN A 234 7.79 5.84 -14.59
CA ASN A 234 6.91 4.88 -15.27
C ASN A 234 7.39 4.59 -16.71
N ARG A 235 6.88 3.53 -17.35
CA ARG A 235 7.32 3.11 -18.70
C ARG A 235 7.33 4.21 -19.75
N SER A 236 6.36 5.13 -19.68
CA SER A 236 6.20 6.21 -20.66
C SER A 236 6.81 7.53 -20.23
N HIS A 237 7.37 7.60 -19.01
CA HIS A 237 7.92 8.82 -18.41
C HIS A 237 6.92 9.99 -18.33
N THR A 238 5.63 9.69 -18.13
CA THR A 238 4.54 10.68 -18.08
C THR A 238 3.72 10.65 -16.80
N ARG A 239 3.91 9.66 -15.93
CA ARG A 239 3.11 9.45 -14.71
C ARG A 239 3.96 8.82 -13.62
N SER A 240 3.47 8.82 -12.39
CA SER A 240 4.21 8.18 -11.29
C SER A 240 4.51 6.70 -11.54
N ILE A 241 5.71 6.27 -11.13
CA ILE A 241 6.16 4.88 -11.09
C ILE A 241 5.16 3.98 -10.38
N LEU A 242 4.44 4.50 -9.38
CA LEU A 242 3.41 3.78 -8.61
C LEU A 242 2.23 3.32 -9.49
N THR A 243 2.02 3.95 -10.64
CA THR A 243 1.01 3.51 -11.62
C THR A 243 1.48 2.32 -12.48
N SER A 244 2.74 1.91 -12.35
CA SER A 244 3.35 0.83 -13.13
C SER A 244 3.84 -0.33 -12.29
N VAL A 245 4.33 -0.07 -11.06
CA VAL A 245 4.80 -1.07 -10.09
C VAL A 245 4.63 -0.52 -8.68
N ALA A 246 4.34 -1.42 -7.73
CA ALA A 246 4.36 -1.07 -6.32
C ALA A 246 5.78 -0.87 -5.80
N ALA A 247 5.95 0.06 -4.87
CA ALA A 247 7.19 0.24 -4.14
C ALA A 247 7.53 -1.01 -3.30
N PRO A 248 8.83 -1.32 -3.06
CA PRO A 248 9.24 -2.46 -2.26
C PRO A 248 8.49 -2.58 -0.93
N GLY A 249 7.82 -3.71 -0.72
CA GLY A 249 7.02 -3.99 0.48
C GLY A 249 5.63 -3.36 0.55
N SER A 250 5.19 -2.58 -0.44
CA SER A 250 3.85 -1.94 -0.49
C SER A 250 2.86 -2.65 -1.42
N SER A 251 3.30 -3.71 -2.10
CA SER A 251 2.48 -4.43 -3.06
C SER A 251 1.34 -5.16 -2.35
N GLN A 252 0.10 -4.98 -2.82
CA GLN A 252 -1.04 -5.75 -2.32
C GLN A 252 -0.87 -7.27 -2.53
N HIS A 253 0.00 -7.72 -3.44
CA HIS A 253 0.37 -9.15 -3.55
C HIS A 253 1.17 -9.68 -2.35
N ASN A 254 1.79 -8.82 -1.53
CA ASN A 254 2.47 -9.26 -0.31
C ASN A 254 1.48 -9.78 0.74
N SER A 255 0.21 -9.39 0.68
CA SER A 255 -0.80 -9.80 1.65
C SER A 255 -1.52 -11.10 1.32
N LEU A 256 -1.26 -11.69 0.15
CA LEU A 256 -2.02 -12.82 -0.39
C LEU A 256 -3.53 -12.51 -0.59
N LEU A 257 -3.88 -11.24 -0.78
CA LEU A 257 -5.24 -10.76 -1.09
C LEU A 257 -5.38 -10.23 -2.53
N ALA A 258 -4.30 -10.22 -3.31
CA ALA A 258 -4.30 -9.73 -4.68
C ALA A 258 -4.00 -10.82 -5.70
N ILE A 259 -4.53 -10.66 -6.91
CA ILE A 259 -4.32 -11.54 -8.05
C ILE A 259 -4.35 -10.79 -9.38
N ASP A 260 -3.51 -11.21 -10.32
CA ASP A 260 -3.48 -10.74 -11.70
C ASP A 260 -4.13 -11.78 -12.63
N VAL A 261 -5.28 -11.46 -13.23
CA VAL A 261 -6.07 -12.38 -14.06
C VAL A 261 -6.40 -11.84 -15.46
N LEU A 262 -6.73 -12.76 -16.36
CA LEU A 262 -7.26 -12.53 -17.71
C LEU A 262 -8.61 -13.26 -17.87
N PRO A 263 -9.49 -12.78 -18.77
CA PRO A 263 -9.36 -11.60 -19.61
C PRO A 263 -9.64 -10.29 -18.85
N VAL A 264 -8.95 -9.20 -19.24
CA VAL A 264 -9.09 -7.88 -18.57
C VAL A 264 -10.27 -7.04 -19.04
N ASN A 265 -10.67 -7.19 -20.31
CA ASN A 265 -11.70 -6.34 -20.93
C ASN A 265 -13.04 -7.05 -21.04
N SER A 266 -13.44 -7.78 -19.99
CA SER A 266 -14.74 -8.44 -19.91
C SER A 266 -15.58 -7.82 -18.78
N PRO A 267 -16.67 -7.11 -19.11
CA PRO A 267 -17.63 -6.64 -18.11
C PRO A 267 -18.17 -7.79 -17.26
N VAL A 268 -18.48 -8.93 -17.89
CA VAL A 268 -18.95 -10.14 -17.19
C VAL A 268 -17.93 -10.64 -16.16
N VAL A 269 -16.64 -10.66 -16.51
CA VAL A 269 -15.59 -11.00 -15.52
C VAL A 269 -15.56 -10.00 -14.39
N THR A 270 -15.67 -8.71 -14.70
CA THR A 270 -15.66 -7.66 -13.68
C THR A 270 -16.84 -7.81 -12.70
N ASP A 271 -18.04 -8.04 -13.22
CA ASP A 271 -19.26 -8.17 -12.42
C ASP A 271 -19.25 -9.44 -11.56
N VAL A 272 -18.82 -10.57 -12.12
CA VAL A 272 -18.70 -11.82 -11.34
C VAL A 272 -17.61 -11.70 -10.28
N MET A 273 -16.46 -11.10 -10.61
CA MET A 273 -15.39 -10.87 -9.62
C MET A 273 -15.90 -9.97 -8.48
N ALA A 274 -16.58 -8.86 -8.81
CA ALA A 274 -17.17 -7.94 -7.84
C ALA A 274 -18.20 -8.62 -6.93
N LYS A 275 -19.09 -9.45 -7.49
CA LYS A 275 -20.05 -10.26 -6.73
C LYS A 275 -19.39 -11.15 -5.67
N HIS A 276 -18.17 -11.61 -5.92
CA HIS A 276 -17.38 -12.42 -4.98
C HIS A 276 -16.37 -11.59 -4.17
N GLY A 277 -16.53 -10.27 -4.16
CA GLY A 277 -15.74 -9.34 -3.34
C GLY A 277 -14.35 -9.02 -3.90
N TRP A 278 -14.10 -9.29 -5.18
CA TRP A 278 -12.86 -8.96 -5.88
C TRP A 278 -13.03 -7.69 -6.72
N TYR A 279 -12.20 -6.68 -6.46
CA TYR A 279 -12.28 -5.38 -7.12
C TYR A 279 -10.94 -4.96 -7.70
N ARG A 280 -10.97 -4.19 -8.79
CA ARG A 280 -9.77 -3.46 -9.22
C ARG A 280 -9.56 -2.28 -8.30
N THR A 281 -8.47 -2.28 -7.54
CA THR A 281 -8.20 -1.19 -6.59
C THR A 281 -6.93 -0.39 -6.89
N VAL A 282 -6.18 -0.81 -7.91
CA VAL A 282 -4.95 -0.13 -8.36
C VAL A 282 -5.21 0.48 -9.73
N LYS A 283 -5.15 1.81 -9.82
CA LYS A 283 -5.50 2.55 -11.05
C LYS A 283 -4.66 2.10 -12.22
N ALA A 284 -5.31 1.92 -13.37
CA ALA A 284 -4.68 1.54 -14.64
C ALA A 284 -3.95 0.17 -14.66
N ASP A 285 -3.95 -0.59 -13.56
CA ASP A 285 -3.48 -1.98 -13.52
C ASP A 285 -4.65 -2.92 -13.86
N GLN A 286 -4.91 -3.06 -15.17
CA GLN A 286 -6.08 -3.79 -15.69
C GLN A 286 -6.24 -5.25 -15.20
N PRO A 287 -5.18 -6.08 -15.11
CA PRO A 287 -5.30 -7.46 -14.63
C PRO A 287 -5.44 -7.58 -13.12
N HIS A 288 -5.09 -6.54 -12.35
CA HIS A 288 -4.98 -6.61 -10.91
C HIS A 288 -6.35 -6.51 -10.22
N PHE A 289 -6.67 -7.52 -9.42
CA PHE A 289 -7.80 -7.55 -8.52
C PHE A 289 -7.33 -7.73 -7.08
N THR A 290 -8.07 -7.13 -6.16
CA THR A 290 -7.86 -7.21 -4.71
C THR A 290 -9.14 -7.70 -4.07
N TRP A 291 -9.03 -8.72 -3.22
CA TRP A 291 -10.16 -9.23 -2.49
C TRP A 291 -10.42 -8.35 -1.27
N LEU A 292 -11.52 -7.61 -1.31
CA LEU A 292 -12.02 -6.84 -0.18
C LEU A 292 -13.03 -7.67 0.63
N GLY A 293 -13.72 -8.63 0.00
CA GLY A 293 -14.72 -9.45 0.68
C GLY A 293 -15.93 -8.66 1.18
N LEU A 294 -16.15 -7.48 0.59
CA LEU A 294 -17.27 -6.57 0.83
C LEU A 294 -18.18 -6.56 -0.40
N PRO A 295 -19.49 -6.35 -0.24
CA PRO A 295 -20.38 -6.08 -1.37
C PRO A 295 -20.12 -4.68 -1.94
N GLU A 296 -20.41 -4.48 -3.23
CA GLU A 296 -20.00 -3.26 -3.95
C GLU A 296 -20.69 -2.00 -3.40
N GLU A 297 -21.94 -2.15 -2.95
CA GLU A 297 -22.75 -1.09 -2.36
C GLU A 297 -22.18 -0.52 -1.04
N GLU A 298 -21.36 -1.29 -0.32
CA GLU A 298 -20.70 -0.83 0.91
C GLU A 298 -19.45 0.01 0.61
N LEU A 299 -18.81 -0.16 -0.55
CA LEU A 299 -17.47 0.41 -0.80
C LEU A 299 -17.43 1.94 -0.72
N SER A 300 -18.50 2.59 -1.21
CA SER A 300 -18.61 4.06 -1.17
C SER A 300 -18.74 4.58 0.26
N GLN A 301 -19.46 3.83 1.10
CA GLN A 301 -19.70 4.16 2.51
C GLN A 301 -18.46 3.90 3.38
N LEU A 302 -17.45 3.21 2.84
CA LEU A 302 -16.17 2.96 3.51
C LEU A 302 -15.05 3.85 2.95
N GLY A 303 -15.43 4.91 2.22
CA GLY A 303 -14.50 5.90 1.68
C GLY A 303 -13.75 5.45 0.42
N LEU A 304 -14.25 4.47 -0.33
CA LEU A 304 -13.75 4.25 -1.70
C LEU A 304 -14.59 5.02 -2.72
N LYS A 305 -13.93 5.56 -3.74
CA LYS A 305 -14.62 6.14 -4.89
C LYS A 305 -14.45 5.27 -6.13
N LYS A 306 -15.53 5.15 -6.91
CA LYS A 306 -15.51 4.49 -8.22
C LYS A 306 -14.98 5.46 -9.26
N VAL A 307 -13.91 5.08 -9.95
CA VAL A 307 -13.33 5.85 -11.07
C VAL A 307 -13.34 5.04 -12.36
N ASN A 308 -13.54 5.69 -13.50
CA ASN A 308 -13.46 5.06 -14.82
C ASN A 308 -12.14 5.45 -15.50
N ILE A 309 -11.33 4.45 -15.85
CA ILE A 309 -10.07 4.66 -16.57
C ILE A 309 -10.04 3.66 -17.74
N GLY A 310 -10.06 4.19 -18.97
CA GLY A 310 -10.00 3.35 -20.17
C GLY A 310 -11.18 2.37 -20.31
N GLY A 311 -12.37 2.74 -19.82
CA GLY A 311 -13.57 1.90 -19.88
C GLY A 311 -13.66 0.85 -18.77
N LEU A 312 -12.71 0.79 -17.84
CA LEU A 312 -12.72 -0.09 -16.68
C LEU A 312 -13.01 0.69 -15.41
N HIS A 313 -13.73 0.06 -14.49
CA HIS A 313 -14.02 0.60 -13.16
C HIS A 313 -12.96 0.18 -12.15
N TYR A 314 -12.57 1.14 -11.31
CA TYR A 314 -11.65 0.95 -10.19
C TYR A 314 -12.27 1.55 -8.92
N TRP A 315 -12.05 0.90 -7.79
CA TRP A 315 -12.43 1.35 -6.46
C TRP A 315 -11.18 1.77 -5.70
N VAL A 316 -10.99 3.08 -5.54
CA VAL A 316 -9.76 3.66 -5.00
C VAL A 316 -10.04 4.46 -3.74
N PRO A 317 -9.07 4.60 -2.82
CA PRO A 317 -9.23 5.46 -1.64
C PRO A 317 -9.68 6.87 -2.01
N ASP A 318 -10.70 7.37 -1.31
CA ASP A 318 -11.14 8.75 -1.40
C ASP A 318 -10.40 9.60 -0.36
N PHE A 319 -9.18 9.99 -0.74
CA PHE A 319 -8.33 10.92 0.00
C PHE A 319 -8.71 12.37 -0.23
#